data_AF-A0A8J2QDM3-F1
#
_entry.id   AF-A0A8J2QDM3-F1
#
_cell.length_a   1.000
_cell.length_b   1.000
_cell.length_c   1.000
_cell.angle_alpha   90.00
_cell.angle_beta   90.00
_cell.angle_gamma   90.00
#
_symmetry.space_group_name_H-M   'P 1'
#
loop_
_entity.id
_entity.type
_entity.pdbx_description
1 polymer ?
#
loop_
_entity_poly.entity_id
_entity_poly.type
_entity_poly.pdbx_seq_one_letter_code
_entity_poly.pdbx_strand_id
1 'polypeptide(L)'
;MSQLLRILEIRDVLSEDNVLPLKEIARRLNNNELLKRINSYETNHIEREYKNYYSIDNTDNTKNDFKEAYNYAHPYANISITKRNRINNQIVEGIGSFWRALGRNLKIPEGKIDDIDLKHQYVADKVLELLDIYYNQKADPQRWFFDLCNALEKARRKDISKSLQNIMAMNI
;
A
#
# COMPACT_ATOMS: atom_id res chain seq x y z
N MET A 1 7.38 -43.13 5.76
CA MET A 1 7.04 -42.22 4.63
C MET A 1 7.69 -40.85 4.74
N SER A 2 7.80 -40.24 5.93
CA SER A 2 8.43 -38.91 6.12
C SER A 2 9.94 -38.86 5.81
N GLN A 3 10.65 -39.98 5.88
CA GLN A 3 12.09 -40.03 5.60
C GLN A 3 12.45 -39.75 4.13
N LEU A 4 11.59 -40.15 3.18
CA LEU A 4 11.84 -39.91 1.76
C LEU A 4 11.77 -38.42 1.43
N LEU A 5 10.73 -37.73 1.92
CA LEU A 5 10.57 -36.28 1.72
C LEU A 5 11.74 -35.52 2.33
N ARG A 6 12.16 -35.89 3.54
CA ARG A 6 13.31 -35.28 4.21
C ARG A 6 14.62 -35.46 3.45
N ILE A 7 14.84 -36.63 2.83
CA ILE A 7 16.05 -36.86 2.01
C ILE A 7 16.02 -36.04 0.72
N LEU A 8 14.84 -35.90 0.09
CA LEU A 8 14.68 -35.09 -1.11
C LEU A 8 14.88 -33.60 -0.83
N GLU A 9 14.42 -33.13 0.34
CA GLU A 9 14.63 -31.77 0.82
C GLU A 9 16.11 -31.49 1.15
N ILE A 10 16.79 -32.41 1.86
CA ILE A 10 18.22 -32.27 2.17
C ILE A 10 19.09 -32.26 0.90
N ARG A 11 18.69 -32.97 -0.15
CA ARG A 11 19.41 -33.02 -1.43
C ARG A 11 19.06 -31.87 -2.38
N ASP A 12 18.24 -30.91 -1.95
CA ASP A 12 17.78 -29.77 -2.76
C ASP A 12 17.03 -30.18 -4.05
N VAL A 13 16.45 -31.39 -4.03
CA VAL A 13 15.66 -31.93 -5.14
C VAL A 13 14.20 -31.57 -4.99
N LEU A 14 13.74 -31.43 -3.74
CA LEU A 14 12.38 -31.04 -3.38
C LEU A 14 12.44 -29.74 -2.57
N SER A 15 11.77 -28.70 -3.06
CA SER A 15 11.57 -27.44 -2.33
C SER A 15 10.10 -27.00 -2.43
N GLU A 16 9.73 -25.95 -1.69
CA GLU A 16 8.38 -25.37 -1.79
C GLU A 16 8.08 -24.89 -3.22
N ASP A 17 9.10 -24.39 -3.93
CA ASP A 17 8.98 -23.91 -5.31
C ASP A 17 9.15 -25.04 -6.34
N ASN A 18 9.87 -26.12 -5.99
CA ASN A 18 10.13 -27.24 -6.89
C ASN A 18 9.42 -28.52 -6.44
N VAL A 19 8.16 -28.65 -6.83
CA VAL A 19 7.30 -29.82 -6.54
C VAL A 19 7.32 -30.91 -7.62
N LEU A 20 8.17 -30.78 -8.65
CA LEU A 20 8.30 -31.74 -9.75
C LEU A 20 8.53 -33.19 -9.29
N PRO A 21 9.39 -33.49 -8.28
CA PRO A 21 9.58 -34.85 -7.81
C PRO A 21 8.30 -35.48 -7.25
N LEU A 22 7.43 -34.68 -6.62
CA LEU A 22 6.16 -35.16 -6.07
C LEU A 22 5.17 -35.51 -7.18
N LYS A 23 5.18 -34.73 -8.28
CA LYS A 23 4.38 -34.98 -9.48
C LYS A 23 4.77 -36.31 -10.12
N GLU A 24 6.08 -36.57 -10.23
CA GLU A 24 6.60 -37.82 -10.79
C GLU A 24 6.29 -39.03 -9.90
N ILE A 25 6.39 -38.89 -8.57
CA ILE A 25 5.99 -39.94 -7.63
C ILE A 25 4.48 -40.21 -7.73
N ALA A 26 3.64 -39.17 -7.77
CA ALA A 26 2.20 -39.32 -7.90
C ALA A 26 1.80 -40.00 -9.22
N ARG A 27 2.51 -39.69 -10.32
CA ARG A 27 2.33 -40.33 -11.63
C ARG A 27 2.68 -41.81 -11.59
N ARG A 28 3.79 -42.17 -10.95
CA ARG A 28 4.22 -43.58 -10.79
C ARG A 28 3.28 -44.39 -9.90
N LEU A 29 2.61 -43.74 -8.94
CA LEU A 29 1.62 -44.36 -8.07
C LEU A 29 0.19 -44.38 -8.67
N ASN A 30 -0.01 -43.86 -9.89
CA ASN A 30 -1.31 -43.71 -10.55
C ASN A 30 -2.37 -42.99 -9.67
N ASN A 31 -1.95 -42.12 -8.76
CA ASN A 31 -2.85 -41.44 -7.83
C ASN A 31 -3.26 -40.07 -8.40
N ASN A 32 -4.36 -40.08 -9.15
CA ASN A 32 -4.90 -38.90 -9.83
C ASN A 32 -5.39 -37.81 -8.86
N GLU A 33 -5.83 -38.18 -7.66
CA GLU A 33 -6.27 -37.22 -6.64
C GLU A 33 -5.07 -36.44 -6.07
N LEU A 34 -3.97 -37.14 -5.79
CA LEU A 34 -2.73 -36.51 -5.34
C LEU A 34 -2.17 -35.57 -6.42
N LEU A 35 -2.21 -36.00 -7.69
CA LEU A 35 -1.75 -35.19 -8.82
C LEU A 35 -2.55 -33.90 -8.97
N LYS A 36 -3.88 -33.95 -8.80
CA LYS A 36 -4.73 -32.75 -8.81
C LYS A 36 -4.36 -31.76 -7.71
N ARG A 37 -4.14 -32.26 -6.48
CA ARG A 37 -3.75 -31.41 -5.35
C ARG A 37 -2.38 -30.76 -5.55
N ILE A 38 -1.41 -31.49 -6.11
CA ILE A 38 -0.09 -30.94 -6.43
C ILE A 38 -0.21 -29.84 -7.50
N ASN A 39 -1.01 -30.04 -8.56
CA ASN A 39 -1.22 -29.01 -9.57
C ASN A 39 -1.96 -27.79 -9.02
N SER A 40 -2.93 -27.98 -8.13
CA SER A 40 -3.60 -26.86 -7.44
C SER A 40 -2.62 -26.10 -6.54
N TYR A 41 -1.69 -26.79 -5.90
CA TYR A 41 -0.62 -26.14 -5.14
C TYR A 41 0.29 -25.34 -6.06
N GLU A 42 0.81 -25.93 -7.14
CA GLU A 42 1.65 -25.27 -8.15
C GLU A 42 1.00 -24.00 -8.75
N THR A 43 -0.33 -24.01 -8.92
CA THR A 43 -1.08 -22.86 -9.49
C THR A 43 -1.31 -21.73 -8.49
N ASN A 44 -1.43 -22.05 -7.20
CA ASN A 44 -1.66 -21.06 -6.13
C ASN A 44 -0.39 -20.70 -5.35
N HIS A 45 0.72 -21.37 -5.63
CA HIS A 45 1.98 -21.16 -4.95
C HIS A 45 2.60 -19.86 -5.44
N ILE A 46 2.81 -18.94 -4.50
CA ILE A 46 3.52 -17.69 -4.73
C ILE A 46 4.96 -17.95 -4.30
N GLU A 47 5.90 -17.80 -5.22
CA GLU A 47 7.34 -17.96 -4.95
C GLU A 47 7.72 -17.13 -3.72
N ARG A 48 8.28 -17.78 -2.71
CA ARG A 48 8.82 -17.07 -1.56
C ARG A 48 10.16 -16.46 -1.97
N GLU A 49 10.15 -15.19 -2.35
CA GLU A 49 11.38 -14.41 -2.43
C GLU A 49 12.03 -14.36 -1.04
N TYR A 50 13.08 -15.17 -0.83
CA TYR A 50 13.97 -15.01 0.31
C TYR A 50 14.80 -13.74 0.08
N LYS A 51 14.21 -12.58 0.38
CA LYS A 51 14.94 -11.31 0.44
C LYS A 51 15.97 -11.39 1.56
N ASN A 52 17.24 -11.49 1.20
CA ASN A 52 18.35 -11.32 2.13
C ASN A 52 18.36 -9.86 2.62
N TYR A 53 17.85 -9.65 3.83
CA TYR A 53 17.84 -8.34 4.51
C TYR A 53 19.25 -7.79 4.77
N TYR A 54 20.29 -8.62 4.67
CA TYR A 54 21.70 -8.24 4.84
C TYR A 54 22.42 -7.89 3.52
N SER A 55 21.76 -7.99 2.37
CA SER A 55 22.35 -7.67 1.06
C SER A 55 21.95 -6.29 0.53
N ILE A 56 21.21 -5.50 1.31
CA ILE A 56 20.79 -4.14 0.93
C ILE A 56 21.91 -3.18 1.32
N ASP A 57 23.02 -3.26 0.61
CA ASP A 57 23.99 -2.18 0.54
C ASP A 57 24.51 -2.09 -0.89
N ASN A 58 24.21 -0.94 -1.51
CA ASN A 58 24.80 -0.40 -2.73
C ASN A 58 24.43 -1.06 -4.07
N THR A 59 23.24 -0.77 -4.58
CA THR A 59 23.09 -0.40 -6.00
C THR A 59 21.87 0.49 -6.21
N ASP A 60 22.12 1.76 -6.49
CA ASP A 60 21.17 2.68 -7.09
C ASP A 60 20.64 2.15 -8.42
N ASN A 61 19.33 2.32 -8.62
CA ASN A 61 18.52 2.12 -9.85
C ASN A 61 17.64 0.87 -9.90
N THR A 62 16.44 1.00 -9.32
CA THR A 62 15.19 0.63 -10.01
C THR A 62 14.03 1.37 -9.35
N LYS A 63 13.66 2.49 -9.97
CA LYS A 63 12.33 3.10 -9.80
C LYS A 63 11.32 2.09 -10.31
N ASN A 64 10.67 1.30 -9.45
CA ASN A 64 9.30 0.79 -9.62
C ASN A 64 8.75 -0.06 -8.46
N ASP A 65 9.56 -0.59 -7.54
CA ASP A 65 9.08 -1.51 -6.48
C ASP A 65 9.02 -0.93 -5.05
N PHE A 66 9.20 0.38 -4.89
CA PHE A 66 8.99 1.08 -3.60
C PHE A 66 7.50 1.38 -3.33
N LYS A 67 6.55 0.54 -3.74
CA LYS A 67 5.11 0.80 -3.51
C LYS A 67 4.45 -0.14 -2.50
N GLU A 68 5.02 -1.29 -2.20
CA GLU A 68 4.28 -2.32 -1.45
C GLU A 68 4.60 -2.37 0.06
N ALA A 69 5.78 -1.90 0.48
CA ALA A 69 6.18 -1.93 1.90
C ALA A 69 5.58 -0.79 2.76
N TYR A 70 4.99 0.24 2.16
CA TYR A 70 4.36 1.35 2.88
C TYR A 70 2.89 1.08 3.27
N ASN A 71 2.32 -0.06 2.84
CA ASN A 71 0.88 -0.31 2.93
C ASN A 71 0.36 -0.64 4.33
N TYR A 72 1.18 -1.02 5.31
CA TYR A 72 0.69 -1.27 6.69
C TYR A 72 0.69 -0.04 7.60
N ALA A 73 1.44 1.01 7.23
CA ALA A 73 1.49 2.29 7.93
C ALA A 73 0.72 3.40 7.20
N HIS A 74 0.17 3.13 6.01
CA HIS A 74 -0.53 4.16 5.27
C HIS A 74 -1.87 4.50 5.97
N PRO A 75 -2.20 5.79 6.15
CA PRO A 75 -3.52 6.29 6.59
C PRO A 75 -4.75 5.61 5.96
N TYR A 76 -4.59 5.08 4.76
CA TYR A 76 -5.65 4.40 4.00
C TYR A 76 -5.59 2.88 4.03
N ALA A 77 -4.64 2.27 4.74
CA ALA A 77 -4.50 0.82 4.83
C ALA A 77 -5.80 0.14 5.28
N ASN A 78 -6.51 0.77 6.21
CA ASN A 78 -7.74 0.24 6.81
C ASN A 78 -9.04 0.83 6.22
N ILE A 79 -8.95 1.65 5.17
CA ILE A 79 -10.11 2.34 4.58
C ILE A 79 -10.36 1.81 3.17
N SER A 80 -11.62 1.50 2.85
CA SER A 80 -12.00 1.09 1.50
C SER A 80 -11.64 2.16 0.47
N ILE A 81 -11.21 1.73 -0.72
CA ILE A 81 -10.80 2.62 -1.83
C ILE A 81 -11.91 3.63 -2.15
N THR A 82 -13.17 3.20 -2.12
CA THR A 82 -14.35 4.05 -2.32
C THR A 82 -14.44 5.16 -1.28
N LYS A 83 -14.19 4.85 0.00
CA LYS A 83 -14.22 5.81 1.10
C LYS A 83 -13.03 6.79 1.02
N ARG A 84 -11.83 6.30 0.66
CA ARG A 84 -10.66 7.14 0.36
C ARG A 84 -10.97 8.17 -0.74
N ASN A 85 -11.51 7.71 -1.86
CA ASN A 85 -11.80 8.58 -3.00
C ASN A 85 -12.85 9.64 -2.64
N ARG A 86 -13.88 9.27 -1.87
CA ARG A 86 -14.86 10.25 -1.37
C ARG A 86 -14.24 11.32 -0.48
N ILE A 87 -13.35 10.94 0.44
CA ILE A 87 -12.64 11.89 1.30
C ILE A 87 -11.82 12.87 0.45
N ASN A 88 -11.04 12.34 -0.51
CA ASN A 88 -10.19 13.17 -1.36
C ASN A 88 -10.99 14.11 -2.26
N ASN A 89 -12.04 13.60 -2.91
CA ASN A 89 -12.90 14.43 -3.75
C ASN A 89 -13.55 15.55 -2.94
N GLN A 90 -14.01 15.25 -1.72
CA GLN A 90 -14.62 16.25 -0.85
C GLN A 90 -13.64 17.36 -0.44
N ILE A 91 -12.36 17.02 -0.24
CA ILE A 91 -11.31 18.00 0.06
C ILE A 91 -10.99 18.80 -1.20
N VAL A 92 -10.82 18.15 -2.35
CA VAL A 92 -10.48 18.79 -3.63
C VAL A 92 -11.54 19.80 -4.07
N GLU A 93 -12.82 19.39 -4.06
CA GLU A 93 -13.94 20.25 -4.41
C GLU A 93 -14.16 21.35 -3.37
N GLY A 94 -13.96 21.00 -2.10
CA GLY A 94 -14.17 21.93 -0.99
C GLY A 94 -13.10 23.02 -0.96
N ILE A 95 -11.81 22.68 -0.90
CA ILE A 95 -10.74 23.54 -0.36
C ILE A 95 -10.50 24.82 -1.17
N GLY A 96 -10.62 24.77 -2.49
CA GLY A 96 -10.36 25.91 -3.38
C GLY A 96 -9.00 26.57 -3.14
N SER A 97 -8.96 27.90 -3.11
CA SER A 97 -7.73 28.69 -2.93
C SER A 97 -7.04 28.53 -1.56
N PHE A 98 -7.70 27.90 -0.57
CA PHE A 98 -7.16 27.71 0.78
C PHE A 98 -6.22 26.50 0.90
N TRP A 99 -5.91 25.81 -0.20
CA TRP A 99 -5.03 24.64 -0.20
C TRP A 99 -3.62 24.94 0.34
N ARG A 100 -3.08 26.15 0.12
CA ARG A 100 -1.78 26.57 0.72
C ARG A 100 -1.86 26.63 2.24
N ALA A 101 -2.97 27.16 2.78
CA ALA A 101 -3.19 27.22 4.22
C ALA A 101 -3.35 25.82 4.82
N LEU A 102 -4.01 24.90 4.10
CA LEU A 102 -4.06 23.48 4.47
C LEU A 102 -2.66 22.89 4.54
N GLY A 103 -1.83 23.08 3.51
CA GLY A 103 -0.45 22.58 3.48
C GLY A 103 0.40 23.05 4.66
N ARG A 104 0.33 24.35 4.97
CA ARG A 104 1.02 24.92 6.15
C ARG A 104 0.53 24.31 7.45
N ASN A 105 -0.78 24.12 7.60
CA ASN A 105 -1.37 23.53 8.81
C ASN A 105 -1.05 22.02 8.95
N LEU A 106 -0.85 21.32 7.83
CA LEU A 106 -0.33 19.94 7.77
C LEU A 106 1.19 19.86 7.99
N LYS A 107 1.84 20.99 8.30
CA LYS A 107 3.29 21.10 8.52
C LYS A 107 4.13 20.65 7.32
N ILE A 108 3.60 20.85 6.11
CA ILE A 108 4.36 20.65 4.87
C ILE A 108 5.29 21.87 4.70
N PRO A 109 6.59 21.66 4.38
CA PRO A 109 7.52 22.76 4.17
C PRO A 109 7.04 23.73 3.09
N GLU A 110 7.18 25.03 3.30
CA GLU A 110 6.72 26.06 2.34
C GLU A 110 7.37 25.86 0.96
N GLY A 111 8.66 25.49 0.90
CA GLY A 111 9.34 25.18 -0.35
C GLY A 111 8.66 24.07 -1.17
N LYS A 112 8.09 23.05 -0.49
CA LYS A 112 7.30 22.01 -1.18
C LYS A 112 5.96 22.53 -1.67
N ILE A 113 5.34 23.46 -0.94
CA ILE A 113 4.09 24.09 -1.35
C ILE A 113 4.31 24.95 -2.61
N ASP A 114 5.42 25.69 -2.67
CA ASP A 114 5.79 26.47 -3.84
C ASP A 114 6.15 25.57 -5.04
N ASP A 115 6.87 24.46 -4.82
CA ASP A 115 7.14 23.45 -5.86
C ASP A 115 5.84 22.92 -6.49
N ILE A 116 4.84 22.58 -5.65
CA ILE A 116 3.52 22.09 -6.10
C ILE A 116 2.76 23.18 -6.89
N ASP A 117 2.84 24.44 -6.43
CA ASP A 117 2.17 25.55 -7.10
C ASP A 117 2.72 25.82 -8.50
N LEU A 118 4.03 25.63 -8.67
CA LEU A 118 4.73 25.76 -9.96
C LEU A 118 4.45 24.55 -10.88
N LYS A 119 4.36 23.35 -10.30
CA LYS A 119 4.21 22.11 -11.05
C LYS A 119 2.82 21.92 -11.64
N HIS A 120 1.78 22.33 -10.93
CA HIS A 120 0.39 22.12 -11.33
C HIS A 120 -0.32 23.43 -11.63
N GLN A 121 -1.17 23.46 -12.67
CA GLN A 121 -1.97 24.64 -12.98
C GLN A 121 -3.30 24.63 -12.19
N TYR A 122 -3.93 23.46 -12.08
CA TYR A 122 -5.24 23.30 -11.45
C TYR A 122 -5.11 23.08 -9.94
N VAL A 123 -6.00 23.72 -9.17
CA VAL A 123 -6.07 23.58 -7.71
C VAL A 123 -6.33 22.14 -7.30
N ALA A 124 -7.12 21.39 -8.07
CA ALA A 124 -7.43 20.00 -7.79
C ALA A 124 -6.16 19.13 -7.74
N ASP A 125 -5.28 19.27 -8.73
CA ASP A 125 -4.04 18.51 -8.80
C ASP A 125 -3.06 18.92 -7.69
N LYS A 126 -3.00 20.22 -7.37
CA LYS A 126 -2.20 20.74 -6.24
C LYS A 126 -2.61 20.09 -4.93
N VAL A 127 -3.91 19.98 -4.70
CA VAL A 127 -4.47 19.40 -3.46
C VAL A 127 -4.22 17.90 -3.42
N LEU A 128 -4.39 17.19 -4.54
CA LEU A 128 -4.12 15.76 -4.61
C LEU A 128 -2.64 15.46 -4.33
N GLU A 129 -1.70 16.20 -4.93
CA GLU A 129 -0.27 16.02 -4.66
C GLU A 129 0.09 16.39 -3.22
N LEU A 130 -0.48 17.48 -2.69
CA LEU A 130 -0.30 17.87 -1.28
C LEU A 130 -0.76 16.78 -0.31
N LEU A 131 -1.92 16.19 -0.57
CA LEU A 131 -2.47 15.10 0.22
C LEU A 131 -1.59 13.84 0.09
N ASP A 132 -1.12 13.51 -1.11
CA ASP A 132 -0.21 12.38 -1.32
C ASP A 132 1.09 12.54 -0.53
N ILE A 133 1.70 13.74 -0.55
CA ILE A 133 2.87 14.06 0.26
C ILE A 133 2.58 13.91 1.75
N TYR A 134 1.43 14.41 2.22
CA TYR A 134 1.04 14.28 3.61
C TYR A 134 0.93 12.81 4.02
N TYR A 135 0.16 12.01 3.27
CA TYR A 135 -0.09 10.62 3.60
C TYR A 135 1.17 9.75 3.53
N ASN A 136 2.06 10.01 2.57
CA ASN A 136 3.28 9.22 2.38
C ASN A 136 4.44 9.63 3.31
N GLN A 137 4.52 10.90 3.73
CA GLN A 137 5.72 11.41 4.42
C GLN A 137 5.50 11.86 5.87
N LYS A 138 4.27 12.27 6.24
CA LYS A 138 4.02 12.97 7.51
C LYS A 138 2.89 12.40 8.34
N ALA A 139 1.96 11.68 7.72
CA ALA A 139 0.76 11.23 8.38
C ALA A 139 1.06 10.10 9.35
N ASP A 140 0.60 10.27 10.59
CA ASP A 140 0.58 9.20 11.58
C ASP A 140 -0.56 8.22 11.25
N PRO A 141 -0.31 6.91 11.11
CA PRO A 141 -1.32 5.93 10.71
C PRO A 141 -2.58 5.92 11.58
N GLN A 142 -2.46 6.30 12.86
CA GLN A 142 -3.57 6.30 13.82
C GLN A 142 -4.22 7.67 13.97
N ARG A 143 -3.46 8.75 13.76
CA ARG A 143 -3.92 10.14 14.03
C ARG A 143 -4.13 11.00 12.79
N TRP A 144 -3.78 10.51 11.61
CA TRP A 144 -3.84 11.29 10.37
C TRP A 144 -5.19 11.95 10.12
N PHE A 145 -6.29 11.29 10.47
CA PHE A 145 -7.65 11.80 10.24
C PHE A 145 -7.96 12.96 11.17
N PHE A 146 -7.57 12.84 12.45
CA PHE A 146 -7.70 13.91 13.42
C PHE A 146 -6.85 15.11 13.03
N ASP A 147 -5.60 14.87 12.64
CA ASP A 147 -4.68 15.92 12.22
C ASP A 147 -5.15 16.61 10.92
N LEU A 148 -5.73 15.85 9.99
CA LEU A 148 -6.35 16.38 8.77
C LEU A 148 -7.57 17.25 9.09
N CYS A 149 -8.48 16.79 9.95
CA CYS A 149 -9.64 17.57 10.37
C CYS A 149 -9.23 18.87 11.08
N ASN A 150 -8.24 18.78 11.98
CA ASN A 150 -7.71 19.94 12.68
C ASN A 150 -7.03 20.93 11.71
N ALA A 151 -6.29 20.43 10.73
CA ALA A 151 -5.67 21.28 9.70
C ALA A 151 -6.71 21.98 8.82
N LEU A 152 -7.80 21.30 8.47
CA LEU A 152 -8.93 21.86 7.72
C LEU A 152 -9.68 22.92 8.55
N GLU A 153 -9.89 22.69 9.84
CA GLU A 153 -10.49 23.68 10.74
C GLU A 153 -9.63 24.93 10.87
N LYS A 154 -8.30 24.76 11.03
CA LYS A 154 -7.33 25.87 11.03
C LYS A 154 -7.23 26.57 9.68
N ALA A 155 -7.51 25.88 8.58
CA ALA A 155 -7.61 26.46 7.24
C ALA A 155 -8.96 27.19 7.00
N ARG A 156 -9.76 27.38 8.06
CA ARG A 156 -11.09 28.03 8.05
C ARG A 156 -12.16 27.26 7.28
N ARG A 157 -11.98 25.96 7.06
CA ARG A 157 -12.91 25.08 6.34
C ARG A 157 -13.49 24.00 7.22
N LYS A 158 -14.21 24.46 8.26
CA LYS A 158 -14.92 23.59 9.21
C LYS A 158 -16.09 22.83 8.56
N ASP A 159 -16.64 23.37 7.48
CA ASP A 159 -17.62 22.72 6.60
C ASP A 159 -17.10 21.38 6.07
N ILE A 160 -15.87 21.38 5.52
CA ILE A 160 -15.22 20.19 4.99
C ILE A 160 -14.92 19.20 6.12
N SER A 161 -14.33 19.67 7.23
CA SER A 161 -14.02 18.83 8.40
C SER A 161 -15.27 18.06 8.89
N LYS A 162 -16.41 18.75 9.06
CA LYS A 162 -17.68 18.12 9.45
C LYS A 162 -18.17 17.12 8.41
N SER A 163 -18.04 17.45 7.12
CA SER A 163 -18.44 16.55 6.05
C SER A 163 -17.58 15.28 6.02
N LEU A 164 -16.26 15.38 6.23
CA LEU A 164 -15.36 14.24 6.33
C LEU A 164 -15.68 13.35 7.54
N GLN A 165 -16.00 13.94 8.69
CA GLN A 165 -16.44 13.20 9.88
C GLN A 165 -17.71 12.38 9.60
N ASN A 166 -18.67 12.96 8.87
CA ASN A 166 -19.88 12.24 8.45
C ASN A 166 -19.56 11.08 7.49
N ILE A 167 -18.65 11.27 6.52
CA ILE A 167 -18.21 10.22 5.59
C ILE A 167 -17.54 9.06 6.35
N MET A 168 -16.77 9.38 7.40
CA MET A 168 -16.08 8.39 8.21
C MET A 168 -17.06 7.59 9.09
N ALA A 169 -18.06 8.28 9.66
CA ALA A 169 -19.11 7.68 10.49
C ALA A 169 -20.13 6.85 9.68
N MET A 170 -20.27 7.09 8.37
CA MET A 170 -21.08 6.24 7.49
C MET A 170 -20.38 4.90 7.25
N ASN A 171 -21.06 3.79 7.54
CA ASN A 171 -20.68 2.46 7.06
C ASN A 171 -21.01 2.37 5.57
N ILE A 172 -19.96 2.42 4.74
CA ILE A 172 -20.00 2.26 3.28
C ILE A 172 -19.02 1.15 2.95
#